data_AF-C6XD63-F1
#
_entry.id   AF-C6XD63-F1
#
_cell.length_a   1.000
_cell.length_b   1.000
_cell.length_c   1.000
_cell.angle_alpha   90.00
_cell.angle_beta   90.00
_cell.angle_gamma   90.00
#
_symmetry.space_group_name_H-M   'P 1'
#
loop_
_entity.id
_entity.type
_entity.pdbx_description
1 polymer ?
#
loop_
_entity_poly.entity_id
_entity_poly.type
_entity_poly.pdbx_seq_one_letter_code
_entity_poly.pdbx_strand_id
1 'polypeptide(L)'
;MKLVSMVVMATALFSQHTLAETVDLGVASNYNVFVFDSYKSTGWSSIGGAVAVGGNADISTSTISNSANNPYGLVVGGNLTKSYGGVNGTTWVGGTVSKPQWDYYNNYSSSAAPIDFAAAKTSFSSLSDKLASTASTGSVSYSYGSTGNLTGTGSSVEYFSVNGSDLTNISNWSFAHVLANATLIINVSGSNISLSGGWSGFSNYNVLFNFYDATTVNLSNISFAASILATDATITGSGGSFIGTAVANSWSNSLTLTNDTFSAFEVANSSVIPSTVPEPHPLMLLLMGLVMIFGYRYYRSKL
;
A
#
# COMPACT_ATOMS: atom_id res chain seq x y z
N MET A 1 61.38 17.20 17.90
CA MET A 1 60.56 16.02 18.28
C MET A 1 59.60 16.49 19.36
N LYS A 2 58.28 16.47 19.31
CA LYS A 2 57.19 16.12 18.36
C LYS A 2 56.04 17.06 18.81
N LEU A 3 55.48 17.93 17.96
CA LEU A 3 54.16 17.76 17.30
C LEU A 3 53.07 17.16 18.20
N VAL A 4 51.83 17.71 18.09
CA VAL A 4 50.52 17.31 18.69
C VAL A 4 50.04 18.36 19.72
N SER A 5 48.86 18.99 19.66
CA SER A 5 47.68 18.85 18.80
C SER A 5 46.92 20.18 18.84
N MET A 6 46.75 20.84 17.69
CA MET A 6 45.82 21.95 17.53
C MET A 6 44.49 21.33 17.10
N VAL A 7 43.53 21.24 18.02
CA VAL A 7 42.19 20.72 17.74
C VAL A 7 41.49 21.70 16.80
N VAL A 8 41.53 21.41 15.51
CA VAL A 8 40.68 22.05 14.49
C VAL A 8 39.30 21.41 14.64
N MET A 9 38.37 22.17 15.22
CA MET A 9 36.95 21.83 15.28
C MET A 9 36.37 21.94 13.86
N ALA A 10 36.51 20.89 13.05
CA ALA A 10 35.81 20.75 11.79
C ALA A 10 34.38 20.29 12.09
N THR A 11 33.44 21.23 12.18
CA THR A 11 32.01 20.91 12.18
C THR A 11 31.64 20.38 10.80
N ALA A 12 31.57 19.06 10.66
CA ALA A 12 30.96 18.41 9.51
C ALA A 12 29.46 18.74 9.51
N LEU A 13 29.04 19.58 8.57
CA LEU A 13 27.63 19.75 8.24
C LEU A 13 27.18 18.48 7.53
N PHE A 14 26.56 17.55 8.27
CA PHE A 14 25.85 16.43 7.67
C PHE A 14 24.57 16.97 7.04
N SER A 15 24.55 17.12 5.71
CA SER A 15 23.30 17.30 4.98
C SER A 15 22.47 16.03 5.11
N GLN A 16 21.28 16.14 5.71
CA GLN A 16 20.31 15.04 5.71
C GLN A 16 19.79 14.88 4.29
N HIS A 17 20.14 13.77 3.65
CA HIS A 17 19.48 13.34 2.42
C HIS A 17 18.10 12.82 2.82
N THR A 18 17.04 13.49 2.38
CA THR A 18 15.68 12.95 2.50
C THR A 18 15.49 11.97 1.35
N LEU A 19 15.32 10.69 1.66
CA LEU A 19 14.97 9.68 0.66
C LEU A 19 13.53 9.94 0.20
N ALA A 20 13.29 9.87 -1.11
CA ALA A 20 11.93 9.83 -1.63
C ALA A 20 11.23 8.60 -1.05
N GLU A 21 10.07 8.79 -0.43
CA GLU A 21 9.34 7.70 0.18
C GLU A 21 8.42 7.08 -0.88
N THR A 22 8.58 5.79 -1.11
CA THR A 22 7.74 5.02 -2.03
C THR A 22 6.48 4.56 -1.29
N VAL A 23 5.31 4.79 -1.90
CA VAL A 23 4.05 4.18 -1.47
C VAL A 23 3.82 2.96 -2.33
N ASP A 24 3.80 1.80 -1.69
CA ASP A 24 3.50 0.51 -2.29
C ASP A 24 2.72 -0.37 -1.31
N LEU A 25 2.16 -1.48 -1.82
CA LEU A 25 1.49 -2.48 -0.99
C LEU A 25 2.45 -3.58 -0.51
N GLY A 26 3.76 -3.31 -0.46
CA GLY A 26 4.80 -4.17 0.08
C GLY A 26 4.64 -5.64 -0.28
N VAL A 27 4.65 -6.50 0.75
CA VAL A 27 4.44 -7.95 0.62
C VAL A 27 3.08 -8.31 0.01
N ALA A 28 2.06 -7.47 0.17
CA ALA A 28 0.71 -7.71 -0.35
C ALA A 28 0.60 -7.48 -1.86
N SER A 29 1.55 -6.75 -2.49
CA SER A 29 1.56 -6.50 -3.94
C SER A 29 1.56 -7.77 -4.80
N ASN A 30 2.00 -8.90 -4.23
CA ASN A 30 2.03 -10.21 -4.90
C ASN A 30 0.79 -11.06 -4.65
N TYR A 31 -0.22 -10.52 -3.96
CA TYR A 31 -1.43 -11.23 -3.56
C TYR A 31 -2.67 -10.48 -4.04
N ASN A 32 -3.70 -11.21 -4.44
CA ASN A 32 -5.01 -10.63 -4.74
C ASN A 32 -5.75 -10.31 -3.43
N VAL A 33 -5.53 -11.14 -2.41
CA VAL A 33 -6.12 -11.04 -1.07
C VAL A 33 -5.01 -11.19 -0.02
N PHE A 34 -4.89 -10.21 0.86
CA PHE A 34 -3.99 -10.24 2.01
C PHE A 34 -4.78 -9.85 3.27
N VAL A 35 -5.07 -10.82 4.15
CA VAL A 35 -5.82 -10.58 5.37
C VAL A 35 -5.03 -10.98 6.61
N PHE A 36 -5.17 -10.21 7.70
CA PHE A 36 -4.38 -10.44 8.91
C PHE A 36 -4.97 -11.50 9.85
N ASP A 37 -6.30 -11.63 9.87
CA ASP A 37 -7.02 -12.49 10.82
C ASP A 37 -7.69 -13.67 10.10
N SER A 38 -8.79 -13.48 9.38
CA SER A 38 -9.51 -14.62 8.78
C SER A 38 -9.97 -14.40 7.36
N TYR A 39 -9.95 -15.49 6.58
CA TYR A 39 -10.61 -15.56 5.28
C TYR A 39 -11.67 -16.66 5.33
N LYS A 40 -12.86 -16.38 4.79
CA LYS A 40 -13.95 -17.35 4.70
C LYS A 40 -14.68 -17.27 3.38
N SER A 41 -14.75 -18.37 2.65
CA SER A 41 -15.70 -18.52 1.55
C SER A 41 -17.13 -18.58 2.09
N THR A 42 -18.00 -17.68 1.65
CA THR A 42 -19.44 -17.67 1.99
C THR A 42 -20.33 -18.15 0.84
N GLY A 43 -19.72 -18.42 -0.31
CA GLY A 43 -20.33 -18.99 -1.50
C GLY A 43 -19.26 -19.41 -2.49
N TRP A 44 -19.67 -19.84 -3.67
CA TRP A 44 -18.72 -20.16 -4.74
C TRP A 44 -18.03 -18.89 -5.21
N SER A 45 -16.70 -18.91 -5.23
CA SER A 45 -15.90 -17.80 -5.73
C SER A 45 -14.65 -18.29 -6.46
N SER A 46 -14.18 -17.46 -7.38
CA SER A 46 -12.90 -17.63 -8.07
C SER A 46 -12.01 -16.45 -7.71
N ILE A 47 -10.76 -16.73 -7.37
CA ILE A 47 -9.74 -15.73 -7.05
C ILE A 47 -8.61 -15.91 -8.07
N GLY A 48 -8.30 -14.86 -8.82
CA GLY A 48 -7.34 -14.91 -9.91
C GLY A 48 -5.89 -14.97 -9.45
N GLY A 49 -5.57 -14.40 -8.28
CA GLY A 49 -4.21 -14.36 -7.75
C GLY A 49 -4.05 -15.06 -6.40
N ALA A 50 -2.83 -15.00 -5.89
CA ALA A 50 -2.48 -15.64 -4.63
C ALA A 50 -3.23 -15.02 -3.43
N VAL A 51 -3.36 -15.80 -2.36
CA VAL A 51 -4.04 -15.39 -1.13
C VAL A 51 -3.12 -15.57 0.08
N ALA A 52 -3.08 -14.58 0.96
CA ALA A 52 -2.38 -14.63 2.24
C ALA A 52 -3.37 -14.36 3.40
N VAL A 53 -3.36 -15.22 4.41
CA VAL A 53 -4.24 -15.17 5.58
C VAL A 53 -3.41 -15.35 6.84
N GLY A 54 -3.37 -14.36 7.74
CA GLY A 54 -2.55 -14.42 8.95
C GLY A 54 -3.06 -15.37 10.02
N GLY A 55 -4.38 -15.53 10.13
CA GLY A 55 -5.01 -16.53 10.99
C GLY A 55 -5.63 -17.68 10.18
N ASN A 56 -6.92 -17.95 10.42
CA ASN A 56 -7.59 -19.13 9.85
C ASN A 56 -8.20 -18.85 8.47
N ALA A 57 -8.05 -19.81 7.56
CA ALA A 57 -8.63 -19.76 6.23
C ALA A 57 -9.64 -20.89 6.02
N ASP A 58 -10.86 -20.53 5.61
CA ASP A 58 -11.84 -21.44 5.04
C ASP A 58 -11.97 -21.12 3.55
N ILE A 59 -11.46 -22.02 2.71
CA ILE A 59 -11.54 -21.92 1.25
C ILE A 59 -12.49 -22.97 0.67
N SER A 60 -13.43 -23.49 1.46
CA SER A 60 -14.25 -24.66 1.10
C SER A 60 -14.98 -24.56 -0.24
N THR A 61 -15.26 -23.35 -0.71
CA THR A 61 -15.93 -23.07 -1.99
C THR A 61 -15.20 -22.02 -2.84
N SER A 62 -13.96 -21.67 -2.50
CA SER A 62 -13.13 -20.76 -3.31
C SER A 62 -12.09 -21.51 -4.12
N THR A 63 -12.00 -21.21 -5.41
CA THR A 63 -10.87 -21.63 -6.24
C THR A 63 -9.86 -20.50 -6.32
N ILE A 64 -8.65 -20.77 -5.85
CA ILE A 64 -7.52 -19.83 -5.85
C ILE A 64 -6.63 -20.19 -7.03
N SER A 65 -6.52 -19.25 -7.96
CA SER A 65 -5.51 -19.27 -9.01
C SER A 65 -4.22 -18.63 -8.50
N ASN A 66 -3.14 -18.73 -9.26
CA ASN A 66 -1.88 -18.08 -8.95
C ASN A 66 -1.33 -17.42 -10.21
N SER A 67 -2.13 -16.55 -10.83
CA SER A 67 -1.83 -15.98 -12.15
C SER A 67 -0.55 -15.13 -12.16
N ALA A 68 -0.16 -14.58 -11.01
CA ALA A 68 1.08 -13.82 -10.84
C ALA A 68 2.33 -14.72 -10.62
N ASN A 69 2.20 -16.05 -10.67
CA ASN A 69 3.28 -17.01 -10.42
C ASN A 69 4.01 -16.77 -9.09
N ASN A 70 3.27 -16.41 -8.03
CA ASN A 70 3.81 -16.26 -6.68
C ASN A 70 4.38 -17.62 -6.22
N PRO A 71 5.52 -17.67 -5.51
CA PRO A 71 6.02 -18.92 -4.92
C PRO A 71 4.96 -19.70 -4.13
N TYR A 72 4.03 -18.98 -3.51
CA TYR A 72 2.88 -19.55 -2.81
C TYR A 72 1.58 -19.02 -3.39
N GLY A 73 0.71 -19.93 -3.86
CA GLY A 73 -0.66 -19.58 -4.26
C GLY A 73 -1.55 -19.33 -3.05
N LEU A 74 -1.23 -19.94 -1.91
CA LEU A 74 -1.93 -19.74 -0.65
C LEU A 74 -0.95 -19.77 0.53
N VAL A 75 -1.04 -18.79 1.42
CA VAL A 75 -0.34 -18.75 2.71
C VAL A 75 -1.36 -18.60 3.83
N VAL A 76 -1.33 -19.49 4.82
CA VAL A 76 -2.22 -19.48 5.98
C VAL A 76 -1.41 -19.59 7.27
N GLY A 77 -1.43 -18.56 8.12
CA GLY A 77 -0.74 -18.56 9.42
C GLY A 77 -1.36 -19.51 10.45
N GLY A 78 -2.68 -19.67 10.42
CA GLY A 78 -3.44 -20.57 11.29
C GLY A 78 -3.87 -21.86 10.60
N ASN A 79 -5.10 -22.29 10.89
CA ASN A 79 -5.69 -23.51 10.35
C ASN A 79 -6.32 -23.28 8.97
N LEU A 80 -6.19 -24.27 8.09
CA LEU A 80 -6.80 -24.29 6.78
C LEU A 80 -7.94 -25.31 6.75
N THR A 81 -9.14 -24.85 6.38
CA THR A 81 -10.30 -25.70 6.06
C THR A 81 -10.54 -25.70 4.56
N LYS A 82 -10.66 -26.89 3.99
CA LYS A 82 -11.01 -27.12 2.58
C LYS A 82 -12.20 -28.05 2.47
N SER A 83 -12.91 -27.95 1.35
CA SER A 83 -13.86 -28.94 0.87
C SER A 83 -13.73 -29.02 -0.65
N TYR A 84 -14.51 -28.26 -1.41
CA TYR A 84 -14.53 -28.27 -2.88
C TYR A 84 -13.60 -27.25 -3.53
N GLY A 85 -13.16 -26.25 -2.76
CA GLY A 85 -12.21 -25.25 -3.24
C GLY A 85 -10.84 -25.81 -3.57
N GLY A 86 -10.20 -25.21 -4.57
CA GLY A 86 -8.89 -25.60 -5.08
C GLY A 86 -7.86 -24.49 -4.93
N VAL A 87 -6.58 -24.87 -4.95
CA VAL A 87 -5.46 -23.92 -5.02
C VAL A 87 -4.55 -24.35 -6.17
N ASN A 88 -4.24 -23.43 -7.07
CA ASN A 88 -3.16 -23.60 -8.05
C ASN A 88 -1.86 -23.04 -7.46
N GLY A 89 -0.78 -23.82 -7.50
CA GLY A 89 0.50 -23.48 -6.87
C GLY A 89 0.70 -24.14 -5.51
N THR A 90 1.73 -23.70 -4.80
CA THR A 90 2.12 -24.24 -3.49
C THR A 90 1.34 -23.57 -2.36
N THR A 91 0.95 -24.35 -1.35
CA THR A 91 0.28 -23.83 -0.14
C THR A 91 1.22 -23.94 1.06
N TRP A 92 1.33 -22.88 1.86
CA TRP A 92 1.96 -22.92 3.18
C TRP A 92 0.90 -22.80 4.27
N VAL A 93 0.94 -23.65 5.30
CA VAL A 93 0.00 -23.64 6.44
C VAL A 93 0.78 -23.75 7.74
N GLY A 94 0.59 -22.80 8.65
CA GLY A 94 1.23 -22.80 9.98
C GLY A 94 0.52 -23.69 11.01
N GLY A 95 -0.78 -23.94 10.82
CA GLY A 95 -1.61 -24.79 11.67
C GLY A 95 -2.02 -26.12 11.04
N THR A 96 -3.21 -26.58 11.40
CA THR A 96 -3.78 -27.85 10.92
C THR A 96 -4.50 -27.69 9.58
N VAL A 97 -4.52 -28.75 8.78
CA VAL A 97 -5.28 -28.82 7.52
C VAL A 97 -6.45 -29.78 7.70
N SER A 98 -7.66 -29.26 7.60
CA SER A 98 -8.90 -30.05 7.56
C SER A 98 -9.41 -30.11 6.13
N LYS A 99 -9.43 -31.32 5.55
CA LYS A 99 -9.91 -31.55 4.18
C LYS A 99 -10.56 -32.93 4.04
N PRO A 100 -11.53 -33.11 3.12
CA PRO A 100 -12.11 -34.41 2.84
C PRO A 100 -11.07 -35.40 2.29
N GLN A 101 -11.31 -36.70 2.49
CA GLN A 101 -10.40 -37.76 2.02
C GLN A 101 -10.18 -37.72 0.50
N TRP A 102 -11.16 -37.24 -0.26
CA TRP A 102 -11.10 -37.14 -1.73
C TRP A 102 -10.34 -35.90 -2.23
N ASP A 103 -9.95 -34.96 -1.36
CA ASP A 103 -9.10 -33.83 -1.74
C ASP A 103 -7.64 -34.29 -1.84
N TYR A 104 -7.21 -34.62 -3.06
CA TYR A 104 -5.86 -35.09 -3.37
C TYR A 104 -4.79 -33.99 -3.35
N TYR A 105 -5.14 -32.72 -3.11
CA TYR A 105 -4.16 -31.65 -3.06
C TYR A 105 -3.10 -31.95 -1.99
N ASN A 106 -1.84 -32.04 -2.40
CA ASN A 106 -0.71 -32.44 -1.57
C ASN A 106 0.51 -31.51 -1.73
N ASN A 107 0.38 -30.40 -2.46
CA ASN A 107 1.45 -29.43 -2.66
C ASN A 107 1.56 -28.45 -1.47
N TYR A 108 1.80 -29.02 -0.29
CA TYR A 108 2.01 -28.26 0.94
C TYR A 108 3.51 -28.08 1.17
N SER A 109 3.92 -26.84 1.43
CA SER A 109 5.29 -26.51 1.78
C SER A 109 5.61 -26.85 3.23
N SER A 110 6.82 -27.33 3.46
CA SER A 110 7.42 -27.54 4.78
C SER A 110 8.48 -26.49 5.13
N SER A 111 8.63 -25.45 4.31
CA SER A 111 9.56 -24.35 4.54
C SER A 111 9.14 -23.47 5.73
N ALA A 112 10.04 -22.61 6.18
CA ALA A 112 9.73 -21.57 7.17
C ALA A 112 8.61 -20.64 6.69
N ALA A 113 7.95 -19.97 7.64
CA ALA A 113 6.87 -19.03 7.37
C ALA A 113 7.31 -17.95 6.36
N PRO A 114 6.61 -17.81 5.22
CA PRO A 114 7.03 -16.89 4.16
C PRO A 114 6.67 -15.42 4.43
N ILE A 115 5.79 -15.16 5.42
CA ILE A 115 5.25 -13.82 5.72
C ILE A 115 5.24 -13.62 7.23
N ASP A 116 5.72 -12.46 7.68
CA ASP A 116 5.46 -11.94 9.03
C ASP A 116 4.23 -11.03 8.99
N PHE A 117 3.07 -11.59 9.35
CA PHE A 117 1.79 -10.87 9.31
C PHE A 117 1.70 -9.76 10.36
N ALA A 118 2.43 -9.86 11.48
CA ALA A 118 2.41 -8.83 12.52
C ALA A 118 3.21 -7.60 12.10
N ALA A 119 4.40 -7.82 11.51
CA ALA A 119 5.18 -6.75 10.89
C ALA A 119 4.42 -6.12 9.72
N ALA A 120 3.80 -6.95 8.86
CA ALA A 120 2.99 -6.46 7.75
C ALA A 120 1.82 -5.59 8.23
N LYS A 121 1.07 -6.02 9.27
CA LYS A 121 -0.04 -5.23 9.82
C LYS A 121 0.43 -3.86 10.32
N THR A 122 1.52 -3.83 11.07
CA THR A 122 2.10 -2.59 11.59
C THR A 122 2.47 -1.62 10.47
N SER A 123 3.13 -2.12 9.42
CA SER A 123 3.51 -1.32 8.25
C SER A 123 2.30 -0.80 7.48
N PHE A 124 1.29 -1.65 7.24
CA PHE A 124 0.09 -1.26 6.49
C PHE A 124 -0.80 -0.29 7.27
N SER A 125 -0.93 -0.44 8.59
CA SER A 125 -1.67 0.52 9.41
C SER A 125 -0.97 1.88 9.42
N SER A 126 0.37 1.89 9.54
CA SER A 126 1.17 3.13 9.43
C SER A 126 1.01 3.80 8.06
N LEU A 127 0.99 3.01 6.98
CA LEU A 127 0.71 3.52 5.63
C LEU A 127 -0.69 4.11 5.53
N SER A 128 -1.70 3.40 6.05
CA SER A 128 -3.09 3.84 6.06
C SER A 128 -3.26 5.19 6.77
N ASP A 129 -2.67 5.33 7.96
CA ASP A 129 -2.66 6.59 8.73
C ASP A 129 -1.95 7.71 7.98
N LYS A 130 -0.80 7.40 7.37
CA LYS A 130 -0.04 8.38 6.59
C LYS A 130 -0.85 8.90 5.40
N LEU A 131 -1.45 8.00 4.62
CA LEU A 131 -2.29 8.38 3.48
C LEU A 131 -3.49 9.21 3.95
N ALA A 132 -4.14 8.83 5.06
CA ALA A 132 -5.26 9.57 5.64
C ALA A 132 -4.87 10.99 6.10
N SER A 133 -3.65 11.16 6.61
CA SER A 133 -3.12 12.47 7.01
C SER A 133 -2.66 13.35 5.84
N THR A 134 -2.56 12.80 4.63
CA THR A 134 -2.13 13.54 3.44
C THR A 134 -3.28 14.41 2.94
N ALA A 135 -3.01 15.70 2.77
CA ALA A 135 -4.01 16.67 2.31
C ALA A 135 -4.54 16.30 0.91
N SER A 136 -5.84 16.44 0.71
CA SER A 136 -6.45 16.24 -0.60
C SER A 136 -5.87 17.24 -1.61
N THR A 137 -5.53 16.75 -2.81
CA THR A 137 -5.14 17.60 -3.94
C THR A 137 -6.36 17.98 -4.78
N GLY A 138 -7.30 17.05 -4.93
CA GLY A 138 -8.54 17.24 -5.67
C GLY A 138 -9.77 17.41 -4.77
N SER A 139 -10.92 17.54 -5.40
CA SER A 139 -12.21 17.67 -4.72
C SER A 139 -13.18 16.56 -5.13
N VAL A 140 -14.03 16.16 -4.19
CA VAL A 140 -15.14 15.22 -4.43
C VAL A 140 -16.45 15.97 -4.30
N SER A 141 -17.36 15.76 -5.23
CA SER A 141 -18.71 16.32 -5.17
C SER A 141 -19.75 15.32 -5.65
N TYR A 142 -20.99 15.50 -5.20
CA TYR A 142 -22.10 14.63 -5.54
C TYR A 142 -23.14 15.45 -6.29
N SER A 143 -23.48 15.03 -7.51
CA SER A 143 -24.53 15.67 -8.31
C SER A 143 -25.89 15.04 -7.98
N TYR A 144 -26.98 15.79 -8.16
CA TYR A 144 -28.35 15.23 -8.07
C TYR A 144 -28.45 13.98 -8.97
N GLY A 145 -28.56 12.80 -8.35
CA GLY A 145 -28.41 11.48 -8.98
C GLY A 145 -27.50 10.55 -8.17
N SER A 146 -27.13 9.40 -8.74
CA SER A 146 -26.23 8.40 -8.10
C SER A 146 -24.78 8.51 -8.61
N THR A 147 -24.35 9.70 -9.05
CA THR A 147 -23.02 9.92 -9.64
C THR A 147 -22.11 10.74 -8.71
N GLY A 148 -20.99 10.15 -8.31
CA GLY A 148 -19.88 10.85 -7.66
C GLY A 148 -18.96 11.49 -8.69
N ASN A 149 -18.46 12.70 -8.42
CA ASN A 149 -17.56 13.43 -9.30
C ASN A 149 -16.22 13.67 -8.59
N LEU A 150 -15.14 13.14 -9.17
CA LEU A 150 -13.76 13.41 -8.75
C LEU A 150 -13.16 14.47 -9.69
N THR A 151 -12.76 15.61 -9.13
CA THR A 151 -12.05 16.66 -9.88
C THR A 151 -10.63 16.77 -9.37
N GLY A 152 -9.68 16.32 -10.18
CA GLY A 152 -8.25 16.38 -9.90
C GLY A 152 -7.62 17.74 -10.26
N THR A 153 -6.30 17.80 -10.14
CA THR A 153 -5.46 18.96 -10.50
C THR A 153 -4.71 18.75 -11.81
N GLY A 154 -4.71 17.54 -12.35
CA GLY A 154 -3.89 17.13 -13.49
C GLY A 154 -2.51 16.62 -13.08
N SER A 155 -2.35 16.21 -11.81
CA SER A 155 -1.12 15.63 -11.27
C SER A 155 -1.03 14.13 -11.54
N SER A 156 0.18 13.56 -11.47
CA SER A 156 0.39 12.10 -11.63
C SER A 156 -0.15 11.28 -10.45
N VAL A 157 -0.26 11.91 -9.28
CA VAL A 157 -0.85 11.35 -8.06
C VAL A 157 -1.85 12.36 -7.53
N GLU A 158 -3.07 11.90 -7.24
CA GLU A 158 -4.15 12.73 -6.71
C GLU A 158 -4.69 12.10 -5.42
N TYR A 159 -4.87 12.94 -4.40
CA TYR A 159 -5.44 12.55 -3.11
C TYR A 159 -6.82 13.14 -2.96
N PHE A 160 -7.78 12.31 -2.55
CA PHE A 160 -9.16 12.70 -2.33
C PHE A 160 -9.63 12.23 -0.95
N SER A 161 -10.45 13.04 -0.30
CA SER A 161 -11.09 12.69 0.96
C SER A 161 -12.60 12.53 0.74
N VAL A 162 -13.14 11.43 1.24
CA VAL A 162 -14.54 11.03 1.04
C VAL A 162 -15.16 10.59 2.36
N ASN A 163 -16.41 10.99 2.60
CA ASN A 163 -17.20 10.40 3.68
C ASN A 163 -17.86 9.12 3.15
N GLY A 164 -17.60 8.01 3.84
CA GLY A 164 -18.12 6.70 3.46
C GLY A 164 -19.64 6.58 3.49
N SER A 165 -20.34 7.45 4.25
CA SER A 165 -21.81 7.53 4.16
C SER A 165 -22.29 7.96 2.78
N ASP A 166 -21.50 8.79 2.09
CA ASP A 166 -21.87 9.30 0.77
C ASP A 166 -21.73 8.22 -0.31
N LEU A 167 -20.78 7.30 -0.13
CA LEU A 167 -20.49 6.22 -1.08
C LEU A 167 -21.66 5.24 -1.23
N THR A 168 -22.52 5.13 -0.22
CA THR A 168 -23.68 4.22 -0.24
C THR A 168 -24.69 4.61 -1.33
N ASN A 169 -24.74 5.90 -1.71
CA ASN A 169 -25.68 6.42 -2.70
C ASN A 169 -25.07 6.56 -4.11
N ILE A 170 -23.78 6.23 -4.26
CA ILE A 170 -23.06 6.39 -5.53
C ILE A 170 -23.04 5.05 -6.26
N SER A 171 -23.56 5.04 -7.48
CA SER A 171 -23.56 3.88 -8.37
C SER A 171 -22.66 4.06 -9.60
N ASN A 172 -22.12 5.26 -9.83
CA ASN A 172 -21.20 5.56 -10.93
C ASN A 172 -20.27 6.74 -10.58
N TRP A 173 -19.14 6.83 -11.27
CA TRP A 173 -18.15 7.89 -11.10
C TRP A 173 -17.87 8.66 -12.38
N SER A 174 -17.71 9.97 -12.23
CA SER A 174 -17.21 10.89 -13.25
C SER A 174 -15.87 11.46 -12.80
N PHE A 175 -14.95 11.64 -13.75
CA PHE A 175 -13.60 12.13 -13.51
C PHE A 175 -13.36 13.37 -14.36
N ALA A 176 -12.91 14.44 -13.72
CA ALA A 176 -12.54 15.68 -14.39
C ALA A 176 -11.11 16.07 -13.98
N HIS A 177 -10.31 16.54 -14.93
CA HIS A 177 -8.94 17.00 -14.67
C HIS A 177 -8.07 15.93 -13.98
N VAL A 178 -8.26 14.66 -14.33
CA VAL A 178 -7.43 13.54 -13.90
C VAL A 178 -6.68 13.01 -15.11
N LEU A 179 -5.34 12.94 -15.02
CA LEU A 179 -4.53 12.38 -16.11
C LEU A 179 -4.85 10.89 -16.29
N ALA A 180 -4.82 10.41 -17.54
CA ALA A 180 -4.94 8.98 -17.82
C ALA A 180 -3.82 8.21 -17.09
N ASN A 181 -4.17 7.06 -16.49
CA ASN A 181 -3.27 6.24 -15.68
C ASN A 181 -2.70 6.94 -14.43
N ALA A 182 -3.24 8.09 -14.02
CA ALA A 182 -2.86 8.71 -12.75
C ALA A 182 -3.12 7.77 -11.56
N THR A 183 -2.36 7.96 -10.49
CA THR A 183 -2.62 7.28 -9.22
C THR A 183 -3.65 8.05 -8.41
N LEU A 184 -4.73 7.38 -8.00
CA LEU A 184 -5.79 7.98 -7.20
C LEU A 184 -5.80 7.34 -5.82
N ILE A 185 -5.53 8.15 -4.79
CA ILE A 185 -5.65 7.76 -3.39
C ILE A 185 -6.95 8.32 -2.85
N ILE A 186 -7.89 7.43 -2.55
CA ILE A 186 -9.21 7.80 -2.02
C ILE A 186 -9.23 7.46 -0.53
N ASN A 187 -9.02 8.47 0.32
CA ASN A 187 -9.13 8.33 1.77
C ASN A 187 -10.59 8.39 2.18
N VAL A 188 -11.11 7.27 2.70
CA VAL A 188 -12.51 7.13 3.11
C VAL A 188 -12.62 7.11 4.62
N SER A 189 -13.42 8.03 5.15
CA SER A 189 -13.85 8.04 6.55
C SER A 189 -15.14 7.27 6.77
N GLY A 190 -15.39 6.79 7.98
CA GLY A 190 -16.58 6.07 8.41
C GLY A 190 -16.31 4.62 8.81
N SER A 191 -16.88 4.20 9.93
CA SER A 191 -16.68 2.84 10.46
C SER A 191 -17.38 1.75 9.66
N ASN A 192 -18.54 2.05 9.05
CA ASN A 192 -19.36 1.08 8.32
C ASN A 192 -19.62 1.58 6.90
N ILE A 193 -18.94 0.96 5.93
CA ILE A 193 -19.02 1.37 4.53
C ILE A 193 -19.77 0.32 3.74
N SER A 194 -20.67 0.75 2.85
CA SER A 194 -21.38 -0.13 1.93
C SER A 194 -21.24 0.39 0.51
N LEU A 195 -20.72 -0.45 -0.38
CA LEU A 195 -20.51 -0.14 -1.79
C LEU A 195 -21.33 -1.12 -2.64
N SER A 196 -22.02 -0.58 -3.64
CA SER A 196 -22.81 -1.35 -4.60
C SER A 196 -22.81 -0.70 -5.99
N GLY A 197 -23.18 -1.46 -7.02
CA GLY A 197 -23.31 -0.95 -8.39
C GLY A 197 -22.04 -1.08 -9.24
N GLY A 198 -21.99 -0.36 -10.36
CA GLY A 198 -20.92 -0.47 -11.35
C GLY A 198 -19.88 0.64 -11.19
N TRP A 199 -18.73 0.33 -10.59
CA TRP A 199 -17.64 1.29 -10.36
C TRP A 199 -16.54 1.15 -11.43
N SER A 200 -16.93 0.91 -12.69
CA SER A 200 -16.00 0.61 -13.78
C SER A 200 -15.12 1.78 -14.20
N GLY A 201 -15.50 3.03 -13.88
CA GLY A 201 -14.72 4.21 -14.28
C GLY A 201 -13.29 4.25 -13.71
N PHE A 202 -13.05 3.55 -12.60
CA PHE A 202 -11.73 3.44 -11.97
C PHE A 202 -10.73 2.56 -12.73
N SER A 203 -11.17 1.73 -13.69
CA SER A 203 -10.28 0.81 -14.41
C SER A 203 -9.23 1.50 -15.29
N ASN A 204 -9.32 2.81 -15.49
CA ASN A 204 -8.37 3.61 -16.28
C ASN A 204 -7.25 4.25 -15.44
N TYR A 205 -7.21 3.93 -14.14
CA TYR A 205 -6.33 4.58 -13.16
C TYR A 205 -5.69 3.54 -12.23
N ASN A 206 -4.59 3.93 -11.57
CA ASN A 206 -4.00 3.14 -10.49
C ASN A 206 -4.63 3.57 -9.16
N VAL A 207 -5.61 2.82 -8.66
CA VAL A 207 -6.49 3.32 -7.58
C VAL A 207 -6.27 2.55 -6.29
N LEU A 208 -6.13 3.29 -5.18
CA LEU A 208 -6.12 2.75 -3.83
C LEU A 208 -7.19 3.44 -2.98
N PHE A 209 -8.17 2.67 -2.53
CA PHE A 209 -9.10 3.09 -1.48
C PHE A 209 -8.51 2.78 -0.12
N ASN A 210 -8.24 3.83 0.65
CA ASN A 210 -7.74 3.76 2.00
C ASN A 210 -8.90 3.98 2.99
N PHE A 211 -9.44 2.89 3.52
CA PHE A 211 -10.47 2.89 4.56
C PHE A 211 -9.81 2.89 5.94
N TYR A 212 -9.37 4.07 6.37
CA TYR A 212 -8.46 4.22 7.50
C TYR A 212 -9.14 4.12 8.88
N ASP A 213 -10.47 4.25 8.94
CA ASP A 213 -11.26 4.16 10.18
C ASP A 213 -12.40 3.13 10.10
N ALA A 214 -12.43 2.33 9.02
CA ALA A 214 -13.47 1.34 8.79
C ALA A 214 -13.27 0.10 9.67
N THR A 215 -14.35 -0.35 10.30
CA THR A 215 -14.44 -1.67 10.94
C THR A 215 -15.15 -2.67 10.02
N THR A 216 -15.94 -2.20 9.06
CA THR A 216 -16.65 -3.05 8.10
C THR A 216 -16.75 -2.38 6.74
N VAL A 217 -16.42 -3.13 5.69
CA VAL A 217 -16.59 -2.71 4.28
C VAL A 217 -17.42 -3.78 3.57
N ASN A 218 -18.64 -3.43 3.19
CA ASN A 218 -19.55 -4.31 2.49
C ASN A 218 -19.51 -4.05 0.98
N LEU A 219 -19.15 -5.07 0.22
CA LEU A 219 -19.10 -5.09 -1.24
C LEU A 219 -20.26 -5.95 -1.75
N SER A 220 -21.38 -5.31 -2.12
CA SER A 220 -22.61 -6.03 -2.49
C SER A 220 -23.06 -5.69 -3.90
N ASN A 221 -23.20 -6.70 -4.76
CA ASN A 221 -23.58 -6.53 -6.16
C ASN A 221 -22.75 -5.43 -6.86
N ILE A 222 -21.44 -5.49 -6.64
CA ILE A 222 -20.50 -4.46 -7.06
C ILE A 222 -19.56 -4.96 -8.15
N SER A 223 -19.25 -4.10 -9.13
CA SER A 223 -18.08 -4.27 -9.98
C SER A 223 -17.05 -3.21 -9.62
N PHE A 224 -16.00 -3.60 -8.90
CA PHE A 224 -15.04 -2.69 -8.28
C PHE A 224 -13.63 -2.94 -8.84
N ALA A 225 -13.08 -1.97 -9.57
CA ALA A 225 -11.73 -2.04 -10.13
C ALA A 225 -10.82 -1.04 -9.41
N ALA A 226 -10.32 -1.42 -8.25
CA ALA A 226 -9.39 -0.64 -7.43
C ALA A 226 -8.79 -1.54 -6.34
N SER A 227 -7.64 -1.14 -5.82
CA SER A 227 -7.05 -1.77 -4.64
C SER A 227 -7.65 -1.21 -3.34
N ILE A 228 -7.62 -2.01 -2.27
CA ILE A 228 -8.20 -1.69 -0.96
C ILE A 228 -7.12 -1.80 0.11
N LEU A 229 -7.04 -0.80 0.98
CA LEU A 229 -6.29 -0.82 2.24
C LEU A 229 -7.26 -0.52 3.38
N ALA A 230 -7.57 -1.53 4.19
CA ALA A 230 -8.58 -1.46 5.26
C ALA A 230 -8.14 -2.30 6.47
N THR A 231 -7.04 -1.88 7.11
CA THR A 231 -6.24 -2.78 7.98
C THR A 231 -6.94 -3.30 9.23
N ASP A 232 -8.01 -2.63 9.67
CA ASP A 232 -8.83 -3.02 10.81
C ASP A 232 -10.26 -3.44 10.43
N ALA A 233 -10.58 -3.42 9.13
CA ALA A 233 -11.91 -3.74 8.65
C ALA A 233 -12.10 -5.23 8.33
N THR A 234 -13.31 -5.72 8.58
CA THR A 234 -13.79 -6.94 7.94
C THR A 234 -14.48 -6.60 6.62
N ILE A 235 -14.00 -7.16 5.51
CA ILE A 235 -14.65 -7.06 4.21
C ILE A 235 -15.70 -8.17 4.08
N THR A 236 -16.91 -7.81 3.65
CA THR A 236 -17.93 -8.78 3.26
C THR A 236 -18.24 -8.61 1.78
N GLY A 237 -17.99 -9.65 0.97
CA GLY A 237 -18.25 -9.63 -0.46
C GLY A 237 -19.39 -10.55 -0.84
N SER A 238 -20.42 -10.02 -1.50
CA SER A 238 -21.55 -10.81 -2.01
C SER A 238 -22.04 -10.32 -3.37
N GLY A 239 -21.88 -11.14 -4.41
CA GLY A 239 -22.35 -10.83 -5.77
C GLY A 239 -21.54 -9.74 -6.48
N GLY A 240 -21.07 -10.03 -7.69
CA GLY A 240 -20.26 -9.10 -8.50
C GLY A 240 -18.77 -9.49 -8.57
N SER A 241 -17.93 -8.51 -8.86
CA SER A 241 -16.51 -8.70 -9.13
C SER A 241 -15.62 -7.63 -8.50
N PHE A 242 -14.44 -8.05 -8.06
CA PHE A 242 -13.38 -7.18 -7.57
C PHE A 242 -12.13 -7.39 -8.42
N ILE A 243 -11.49 -6.31 -8.85
CA ILE A 243 -10.27 -6.31 -9.64
C ILE A 243 -9.27 -5.42 -8.90
N GLY A 244 -8.20 -6.00 -8.36
CA GLY A 244 -7.23 -5.26 -7.55
C GLY A 244 -6.52 -6.11 -6.52
N THR A 245 -5.79 -5.44 -5.62
CA THR A 245 -5.19 -6.03 -4.42
C THR A 245 -5.93 -5.52 -3.20
N ALA A 246 -6.29 -6.39 -2.27
CA ALA A 246 -7.00 -5.98 -1.05
C ALA A 246 -6.24 -6.43 0.21
N VAL A 247 -5.93 -5.45 1.06
CA VAL A 247 -5.33 -5.62 2.39
C VAL A 247 -6.40 -5.30 3.43
N ALA A 248 -6.76 -6.27 4.28
CA ALA A 248 -7.80 -6.09 5.29
C ALA A 248 -7.55 -6.88 6.57
N ASN A 249 -8.34 -6.63 7.63
CA ASN A 249 -8.27 -7.48 8.82
C ASN A 249 -8.82 -8.88 8.53
N SER A 250 -10.04 -8.97 8.00
CA SER A 250 -10.69 -10.23 7.66
C SER A 250 -11.53 -10.10 6.38
N TRP A 251 -11.84 -11.21 5.71
CA TRP A 251 -12.71 -11.22 4.54
C TRP A 251 -13.63 -12.44 4.48
N SER A 252 -14.95 -12.18 4.43
CA SER A 252 -15.97 -13.17 4.05
C SER A 252 -16.39 -12.96 2.59
N ASN A 253 -16.10 -13.90 1.70
CA ASN A 253 -16.14 -13.67 0.24
C ASN A 253 -17.01 -14.67 -0.54
N SER A 254 -17.87 -14.13 -1.41
CA SER A 254 -18.49 -14.83 -2.53
C SER A 254 -18.46 -14.01 -3.83
N LEU A 255 -17.53 -13.06 -3.96
CA LEU A 255 -17.25 -12.32 -5.19
C LEU A 255 -16.25 -13.08 -6.07
N THR A 256 -16.27 -12.79 -7.36
CA THR A 256 -15.16 -13.15 -8.25
C THR A 256 -14.05 -12.11 -8.10
N LEU A 257 -12.85 -12.53 -7.76
CA LEU A 257 -11.68 -11.66 -7.61
C LEU A 257 -10.74 -11.89 -8.80
N THR A 258 -10.37 -10.82 -9.48
CA THR A 258 -9.35 -10.82 -10.53
C THR A 258 -8.10 -10.12 -9.98
N ASN A 259 -6.94 -10.70 -10.25
CA ASN A 259 -5.68 -10.11 -9.82
C ASN A 259 -5.36 -8.89 -10.68
N ASP A 260 -5.16 -7.75 -10.02
CA ASP A 260 -4.56 -6.56 -10.61
C ASP A 260 -3.71 -5.88 -9.53
N THR A 261 -2.43 -5.66 -9.82
CA THR A 261 -1.46 -5.23 -8.81
C THR A 261 -1.42 -3.71 -8.76
N PHE A 262 -1.58 -3.15 -7.57
CA PHE A 262 -1.37 -1.72 -7.35
C PHE A 262 0.07 -1.34 -7.72
N SER A 263 0.23 -0.34 -8.59
CA SER A 263 1.55 0.13 -8.99
C SER A 263 2.12 1.09 -7.94
N ALA A 264 3.34 0.81 -7.48
CA ALA A 264 4.05 1.68 -6.54
C ALA A 264 4.29 3.07 -7.15
N PHE A 265 4.29 4.10 -6.31
CA PHE A 265 4.60 5.47 -6.73
C PHE A 265 5.46 6.20 -5.70
N GLU A 266 6.20 7.21 -6.14
CA GLU A 266 7.00 8.06 -5.26
C GLU A 266 6.18 9.24 -4.74
N VAL A 267 6.26 9.49 -3.44
CA VAL A 267 5.70 10.71 -2.85
C VAL A 267 6.69 11.84 -3.10
N ALA A 268 6.29 12.83 -3.91
CA ALA A 268 7.05 14.07 -4.05
C ALA A 268 6.99 14.83 -2.72
N ASN A 269 8.03 14.70 -1.88
CA ASN A 269 8.16 15.56 -0.72
C ASN A 269 8.24 17.02 -1.19
N SER A 270 7.23 17.81 -0.82
CA SER A 270 7.19 19.25 -1.05
C SER A 270 8.14 19.98 -0.10
N SER A 271 9.44 19.67 -0.23
CA SER A 271 10.54 20.36 0.44
C SER A 271 11.77 20.36 -0.47
N VAL A 272 11.57 20.66 -1.75
CA VAL A 272 12.64 21.22 -2.59
C VAL A 272 12.50 22.73 -2.54
N ILE A 273 12.83 23.31 -1.38
CA ILE A 273 13.56 24.58 -1.47
C ILE A 273 14.98 24.10 -1.73
N PRO A 274 15.61 24.34 -2.90
CA PRO A 274 17.04 24.18 -2.97
C PRO A 274 17.58 25.13 -1.90
N SER A 275 18.02 24.59 -0.76
CA SER A 275 18.76 25.39 0.20
C SER A 275 19.94 25.87 -0.61
N THR A 276 19.94 27.14 -0.97
CA THR A 276 21.05 27.78 -1.68
C THR A 276 22.29 27.34 -0.92
N VAL A 277 23.12 26.53 -1.57
CA VAL A 277 24.42 26.16 -1.03
C VAL A 277 25.05 27.48 -0.62
N PRO A 278 25.37 27.73 0.66
CA PRO A 278 26.26 28.83 0.98
C PRO A 278 27.57 28.43 0.32
N GLU A 279 27.83 28.98 -0.87
CA GLU A 279 29.14 28.86 -1.46
C GLU A 279 30.12 29.25 -0.36
N PRO A 280 31.15 28.44 -0.08
CA PRO A 280 32.17 28.85 0.86
C PRO A 280 32.72 30.15 0.29
N HIS A 281 32.36 31.28 0.92
CA HIS A 281 32.64 32.62 0.41
C HIS A 281 34.06 32.57 -0.16
N PRO A 282 34.26 32.71 -1.48
CA PRO A 282 35.59 32.58 -2.06
C PRO A 282 36.58 33.51 -1.35
N LEU A 283 36.07 34.64 -0.83
CA LEU A 283 36.73 35.55 0.08
C LEU A 283 37.17 34.94 1.43
N MET A 284 36.37 34.13 2.11
CA MET A 284 36.81 33.45 3.35
C MET A 284 37.89 32.41 3.07
N LEU A 285 37.76 31.60 2.02
CA LEU A 285 38.81 30.64 1.64
C LEU A 285 40.10 31.36 1.19
N LEU A 286 39.97 32.46 0.45
CA LEU A 286 41.08 33.32 0.07
C LEU A 286 41.74 33.96 1.30
N LEU A 287 40.95 34.50 2.24
CA LEU A 287 41.45 35.10 3.48
C LEU A 287 42.14 34.06 4.36
N MET A 288 41.57 32.86 4.50
CA MET A 288 42.21 31.76 5.22
C MET A 288 43.52 31.33 4.54
N GLY A 289 43.54 31.26 3.20
CA GLY A 289 44.76 31.00 2.43
C GLY A 289 45.84 32.06 2.64
N LEU A 290 45.47 33.35 2.60
CA LEU A 290 46.40 34.45 2.83
C LEU A 290 46.93 34.48 4.27
N VAL A 291 46.07 34.25 5.27
CA VAL A 291 46.49 34.18 6.69
C VAL A 291 47.50 33.05 6.90
N MET A 292 47.29 31.88 6.28
CA MET A 292 48.26 30.78 6.35
C MET A 292 49.60 31.15 5.69
N ILE A 293 49.58 31.79 4.51
CA ILE A 293 50.81 32.18 3.79
C ILE A 293 51.60 33.25 4.55
N PHE A 294 50.94 34.31 5.01
CA PHE A 294 51.59 35.40 5.74
C PHE A 294 51.99 35.00 7.16
N GLY A 295 51.18 34.19 7.84
CA GLY A 295 51.52 33.61 9.14
C GLY A 295 52.75 32.71 9.07
N TYR A 296 52.85 31.88 8.03
CA TYR A 296 54.03 31.04 7.79
C TYR A 296 55.29 31.87 7.49
N ARG A 297 55.17 32.96 6.71
CA ARG A 297 56.31 33.87 6.42
C ARG A 297 56.80 34.62 7.65
N TYR A 298 55.89 35.10 8.50
CA TYR A 298 56.21 35.78 9.75
C TYR A 298 56.90 34.84 10.76
N TYR A 299 56.44 33.60 10.83
CA TYR A 299 57.06 32.58 11.68
C TYR A 299 58.50 32.25 11.21
N ARG A 300 58.73 32.20 9.90
CA ARG A 300 60.05 31.87 9.32
C ARG A 300 61.09 32.97 9.44
N SER A 301 60.69 34.24 9.60
CA SER A 301 61.62 35.37 9.78
C SER A 301 62.07 35.60 11.23
N LYS A 302 61.53 34.83 12.18
CA LYS A 302 61.90 34.86 13.61
C LYS A 302 62.67 33.60 14.05
N LEU A 303 63.02 32.73 13.10
CA LEU A 303 63.99 31.65 13.22
C LEU A 303 65.30 32.10 12.55
#